data_AF-A0A1G7XFE1-F1
#
_entry.id   AF-A0A1G7XFE1-F1
#
_cell.length_a   1.000
_cell.length_b   1.000
_cell.length_c   1.000
_cell.angle_alpha   90.00
_cell.angle_beta   90.00
_cell.angle_gamma   90.00
#
_symmetry.space_group_name_H-M   'P 1'
#
loop_
_entity.id
_entity.type
_entity.pdbx_description
1 polymer ?
#
loop_
_entity_poly.entity_id
_entity_poly.type
_entity_poly.pdbx_seq_one_letter_code
_entity_poly.pdbx_strand_id
1 'polypeptide(L)'
;MSGDTKPNDLLISSADEVKIRQYLARVALGHAPADTRLRVGRLLDVNSRMWLSDQEIIIAGRRIAYVGPAGSYPGTVTHEVHEPDLIAVPGFGEVHKHIESSHVTPEWEAAMVLPHGNTWTCEASHEFSNVNGANNLAFWFAARLAGSPQKIFPLPGSAVPPTAYEWGGGYFGYDEQLGFLSESLMVAGLDEVMDWPAVWNPNNPSYDRLWGMIEATFEKRGVIEGHAAGIKDLPTINAFAAAGLASDHEAWTAQEVIDKLRRGLFMELRPHSLHDMVTGLLAAGLGDWSQLAITTDDRSCSDTLRLGATDHNVRIAIGAGLAPEIAIQMVTINPARHMRLTPWVGSIAPGRFADVVLLDDLDSLSIRDVWADGEKVAENGKYLRPVPRIDWPDWATRTIKIDHELTGPDFAIPAEPERETMTAALLRPFHWHDEFIEMDLPVEDGHVQRDSNRNVTKFAIVDRFSGEGKTSAMFWLGTGPRTPDTALACSMGHDKHNIWVVGSSDSAMARAVNGLRETQGGWALVREGELVATVRYEVGGLMTCRPPEALDAEMQTLYAEGEKVDWMFEPTFSPRWFPGFPERLAFATLTCAPWRWVLVAPSERVPNGFVNVETGQTHPIVW
;
A
#
# COMPACT_ATOMS: atom_id res chain seq x y z
N MET A 1 -2.90 -44.41 13.30
CA MET A 1 -2.63 -43.47 14.42
C MET A 1 -1.18 -43.04 14.38
N SER A 2 -0.88 -42.01 13.59
CA SER A 2 0.42 -41.31 13.56
C SER A 2 0.22 -39.84 13.98
N GLY A 3 -0.66 -39.63 14.96
CA GLY A 3 -1.41 -38.38 15.16
C GLY A 3 -0.77 -37.31 16.03
N ASP A 4 0.56 -37.19 16.05
CA ASP A 4 1.26 -36.24 16.94
C ASP A 4 2.03 -35.11 16.22
N THR A 5 2.07 -35.07 14.88
CA THR A 5 2.65 -33.92 14.17
C THR A 5 1.56 -32.90 13.87
N LYS A 6 1.54 -31.78 14.61
CA LYS A 6 0.71 -30.60 14.31
C LYS A 6 1.03 -30.14 12.87
N PRO A 7 0.03 -29.89 12.00
CA PRO A 7 0.30 -29.25 10.71
C PRO A 7 0.96 -27.90 10.91
N ASN A 8 1.76 -27.47 9.94
CA ASN A 8 2.29 -26.13 9.96
C ASN A 8 1.17 -25.12 9.63
N ASP A 9 1.07 -24.03 10.38
CA ASP A 9 0.04 -23.01 10.22
C ASP A 9 0.60 -21.70 9.65
N LEU A 10 1.60 -21.83 8.76
CA LEU A 10 2.18 -20.71 8.04
C LEU A 10 1.19 -20.12 7.03
N LEU A 11 0.60 -20.97 6.20
CA LEU A 11 -0.49 -20.63 5.28
C LEU A 11 -1.77 -21.30 5.76
N ILE A 12 -2.90 -20.63 5.55
CA ILE A 12 -4.17 -21.06 6.13
C ILE A 12 -4.96 -21.89 5.11
N SER A 13 -5.15 -23.17 5.41
CA SER A 13 -6.00 -24.10 4.66
C SER A 13 -7.09 -24.68 5.56
N SER A 14 -8.24 -24.99 5.00
CA SER A 14 -9.36 -25.57 5.77
C SER A 14 -9.00 -26.92 6.39
N ALA A 15 -8.26 -27.76 5.66
CA ALA A 15 -7.87 -29.10 6.11
C ALA A 15 -6.92 -29.07 7.31
N ASP A 16 -5.96 -28.14 7.33
CA ASP A 16 -5.01 -28.00 8.43
C ASP A 16 -5.62 -27.25 9.60
N GLU A 17 -6.45 -26.24 9.35
CA GLU A 17 -7.19 -25.51 10.38
C GLU A 17 -8.05 -26.45 11.23
N VAL A 18 -8.74 -27.43 10.62
CA VAL A 18 -9.52 -28.43 11.36
C VAL A 18 -8.63 -29.23 12.33
N LYS A 19 -7.47 -29.71 11.88
CA LYS A 19 -6.54 -30.49 12.72
C LYS A 19 -5.97 -29.63 13.85
N ILE A 20 -5.63 -28.37 13.56
CA ILE A 20 -5.15 -27.40 14.56
C ILE A 20 -6.21 -27.20 15.64
N ARG A 21 -7.46 -26.92 15.26
CA ARG A 21 -8.57 -26.70 16.21
C ARG A 21 -8.85 -27.93 17.06
N GLN A 22 -8.81 -29.13 16.47
CA GLN A 22 -8.94 -30.40 17.21
C GLN A 22 -7.85 -30.55 18.27
N TYR A 23 -6.61 -30.18 17.95
CA TYR A 23 -5.51 -30.20 18.91
C TYR A 23 -5.68 -29.14 20.00
N LEU A 24 -6.02 -27.90 19.65
CA LEU A 24 -6.24 -26.82 20.62
C LEU A 24 -7.35 -27.15 21.61
N ALA A 25 -8.44 -27.79 21.17
CA ALA A 25 -9.50 -28.25 22.06
C ALA A 25 -8.97 -29.24 23.13
N ARG A 26 -8.09 -30.16 22.74
CA ARG A 26 -7.44 -31.09 23.69
C ARG A 26 -6.52 -30.37 24.67
N VAL A 27 -5.75 -29.39 24.20
CA VAL A 27 -4.87 -28.58 25.05
C VAL A 27 -5.67 -27.75 26.05
N ALA A 28 -6.72 -27.08 25.60
CA ALA A 28 -7.59 -26.25 26.45
C ALA A 28 -8.24 -27.05 27.59
N LEU A 29 -8.59 -28.31 27.33
CA LEU A 29 -9.16 -29.24 28.31
C LEU A 29 -8.11 -29.97 29.17
N GLY A 30 -6.82 -29.70 28.98
CA GLY A 30 -5.73 -30.37 29.71
C GLY A 30 -5.48 -31.82 29.30
N HIS A 31 -6.02 -32.27 28.15
CA HIS A 31 -5.80 -33.61 27.59
C HIS A 31 -4.54 -33.72 26.70
N ALA A 32 -3.85 -32.62 26.48
CA ALA A 32 -2.57 -32.52 25.78
C ALA A 32 -1.75 -31.36 26.39
N PRO A 33 -0.41 -31.44 26.39
CA PRO A 33 0.43 -30.36 26.90
C PRO A 33 0.38 -29.14 25.98
N ALA A 34 0.54 -27.94 26.57
CA ALA A 34 0.80 -26.71 25.85
C ALA A 34 2.30 -26.37 25.84
N ASP A 35 2.67 -25.40 25.01
CA ASP A 35 4.07 -25.02 24.82
C ASP A 35 4.46 -23.94 25.84
N THR A 36 3.70 -22.85 25.92
CA THR A 36 4.01 -21.69 26.80
C THR A 36 2.79 -21.20 27.58
N ARG A 37 2.98 -20.87 28.86
CA ARG A 37 2.08 -19.99 29.63
C ARG A 37 2.70 -18.60 29.70
N LEU A 38 2.02 -17.61 29.13
CA LEU A 38 2.32 -16.20 29.33
C LEU A 38 1.32 -15.62 30.33
N ARG A 39 1.78 -15.31 31.54
CA ARG A 39 0.97 -14.69 32.61
C ARG A 39 1.27 -13.20 32.69
N VAL A 40 0.22 -12.37 32.71
CA VAL A 40 0.32 -10.90 32.67
C VAL A 40 -0.52 -10.25 33.76
N GLY A 41 -0.11 -9.06 34.20
CA GLY A 41 -0.82 -8.31 35.25
C GLY A 41 -2.21 -7.85 34.83
N ARG A 42 -2.35 -7.36 33.59
CA ARG A 42 -3.62 -6.93 33.01
C ARG A 42 -3.77 -7.42 31.58
N LEU A 43 -5.01 -7.63 31.15
CA LEU A 43 -5.35 -8.01 29.77
C LEU A 43 -6.59 -7.23 29.32
N LEU A 44 -6.54 -6.65 28.12
CA LEU A 44 -7.71 -6.04 27.48
C LEU A 44 -8.51 -7.10 26.73
N ASP A 45 -9.73 -7.41 27.20
CA ASP A 45 -10.69 -8.12 26.38
C ASP A 45 -11.36 -7.15 25.40
N VAL A 46 -10.80 -7.06 24.19
CA VAL A 46 -11.30 -6.22 23.11
C VAL A 46 -12.72 -6.60 22.63
N ASN A 47 -13.27 -7.75 23.04
CA ASN A 47 -14.65 -8.10 22.70
C ASN A 47 -15.66 -7.33 23.55
N SER A 48 -15.36 -7.16 24.84
CA SER A 48 -16.24 -6.51 25.82
C SER A 48 -15.77 -5.11 26.24
N ARG A 49 -14.52 -4.73 25.90
CA ARG A 49 -13.78 -3.57 26.41
C ARG A 49 -13.53 -3.64 27.93
N MET A 50 -13.42 -4.85 28.49
CA MET A 50 -13.14 -5.04 29.91
C MET A 50 -11.67 -5.31 30.17
N TRP A 51 -11.16 -4.74 31.26
CA TRP A 51 -9.85 -5.06 31.80
C TRP A 51 -9.94 -6.25 32.74
N LEU A 52 -9.19 -7.31 32.42
CA LEU A 52 -9.04 -8.49 33.27
C LEU A 52 -7.70 -8.42 33.99
N SER A 53 -7.68 -8.79 35.27
CA SER A 53 -6.46 -8.79 36.09
C SER A 53 -5.89 -10.19 36.21
N ASP A 54 -4.57 -10.31 36.28
CA ASP A 54 -3.83 -11.54 36.55
C ASP A 54 -4.28 -12.73 35.67
N GLN A 55 -4.02 -12.60 34.36
CA GLN A 55 -4.49 -13.54 33.34
C GLN A 55 -3.34 -14.40 32.80
N GLU A 56 -3.65 -15.66 32.50
CA GLU A 56 -2.80 -16.59 31.77
C GLU A 56 -3.28 -16.74 30.33
N ILE A 57 -2.34 -16.61 29.39
CA ILE A 57 -2.51 -16.90 27.96
C ILE A 57 -1.72 -18.18 27.69
N ILE A 58 -2.42 -19.25 27.37
CA ILE A 58 -1.81 -20.56 27.11
C ILE A 58 -1.64 -20.74 25.61
N ILE A 59 -0.42 -20.99 25.19
CA ILE A 59 0.01 -21.03 23.80
C ILE A 59 0.37 -22.47 23.43
N ALA A 60 -0.11 -22.93 22.28
CA ALA A 60 0.25 -24.22 21.71
C ALA A 60 0.45 -24.09 20.19
N GLY A 61 1.65 -24.41 19.72
CA GLY A 61 2.15 -24.00 18.41
C GLY A 61 2.16 -22.48 18.33
N ARG A 62 1.63 -21.95 17.24
CA ARG A 62 1.49 -20.51 17.03
C ARG A 62 0.16 -19.94 17.50
N ARG A 63 -0.66 -20.75 18.19
CA ARG A 63 -2.04 -20.42 18.53
C ARG A 63 -2.26 -20.31 20.03
N ILE A 64 -3.24 -19.49 20.40
CA ILE A 64 -3.77 -19.45 21.76
C ILE A 64 -4.69 -20.66 21.95
N ALA A 65 -4.44 -21.48 22.96
CA ALA A 65 -5.31 -22.60 23.34
C ALA A 65 -6.30 -22.22 24.45
N TYR A 66 -5.90 -21.37 25.39
CA TYR A 66 -6.70 -20.99 26.56
C TYR A 66 -6.36 -19.58 27.04
N VAL A 67 -7.36 -18.87 27.59
CA VAL A 67 -7.19 -17.59 28.30
C VAL A 67 -8.06 -17.64 29.55
N GLY A 68 -7.52 -17.24 30.70
CA GLY A 68 -8.29 -17.16 31.94
C GLY A 68 -7.47 -16.68 33.14
N PRO A 69 -8.11 -16.54 34.33
CA PRO A 69 -7.42 -16.13 35.55
C PRO A 69 -6.24 -17.04 35.91
N ALA A 70 -5.22 -16.49 36.58
CA ALA A 70 -4.09 -17.27 37.03
C ALA A 70 -4.50 -18.53 37.81
N GLY A 71 -3.90 -19.67 37.47
CA GLY A 71 -4.19 -20.97 38.06
C GLY A 71 -5.48 -21.65 37.57
N SER A 72 -6.24 -21.06 36.63
CA SER A 72 -7.48 -21.69 36.12
C SER A 72 -7.25 -22.69 34.98
N TYR A 73 -6.07 -22.69 34.35
CA TYR A 73 -5.74 -23.65 33.29
C TYR A 73 -5.55 -25.07 33.85
N PRO A 74 -6.29 -26.10 33.38
CA PRO A 74 -6.24 -27.45 33.96
C PRO A 74 -5.08 -28.32 33.47
N GLY A 75 -4.34 -27.89 32.44
CA GLY A 75 -3.28 -28.67 31.80
C GLY A 75 -1.89 -28.34 32.30
N THR A 76 -0.89 -28.86 31.57
CA THR A 76 0.53 -28.59 31.81
C THR A 76 1.12 -27.79 30.65
N VAL A 77 2.14 -26.97 30.95
CA VAL A 77 2.89 -26.19 29.97
C VAL A 77 4.37 -26.52 30.06
N THR A 78 5.09 -26.34 28.95
CA THR A 78 6.55 -26.61 28.91
C THR A 78 7.36 -25.41 29.41
N HIS A 79 6.91 -24.20 29.07
CA HIS A 79 7.55 -22.95 29.43
C HIS A 79 6.60 -22.02 30.17
N GLU A 80 7.09 -21.31 31.17
CA GLU A 80 6.34 -20.31 31.91
C GLU A 80 7.06 -18.96 31.80
N VAL A 81 6.29 -17.93 31.45
CA VAL A 81 6.70 -16.54 31.43
C VAL A 81 5.70 -15.76 32.28
N HIS A 82 6.21 -14.92 33.18
CA HIS A 82 5.38 -14.15 34.10
C HIS A 82 5.81 -12.69 34.10
N GLU A 83 4.89 -11.84 33.69
CA GLU A 83 5.07 -10.40 33.46
C GLU A 83 4.00 -9.63 34.26
N PRO A 84 4.08 -9.63 35.59
CA PRO A 84 3.01 -9.10 36.46
C PRO A 84 2.81 -7.59 36.31
N ASP A 85 3.81 -6.87 35.84
CA ASP A 85 3.77 -5.41 35.71
C ASP A 85 3.24 -4.94 34.35
N LEU A 86 2.94 -5.87 33.44
CA LEU A 86 2.61 -5.55 32.05
C LEU A 86 1.15 -5.78 31.69
N ILE A 87 0.76 -5.08 30.63
CA ILE A 87 -0.59 -5.04 30.09
C ILE A 87 -0.59 -5.75 28.74
N ALA A 88 -1.36 -6.82 28.59
CA ALA A 88 -1.56 -7.50 27.32
C ALA A 88 -2.71 -6.89 26.53
N VAL A 89 -2.43 -6.54 25.28
CA VAL A 89 -3.41 -6.20 24.25
C VAL A 89 -3.16 -7.07 23.01
N PRO A 90 -4.16 -7.32 22.15
CA PRO A 90 -3.94 -8.14 20.96
C PRO A 90 -2.88 -7.51 20.03
N GLY A 91 -2.19 -8.34 19.26
CA GLY A 91 -1.38 -7.89 18.12
C GLY A 91 -2.14 -6.89 17.25
N PHE A 92 -1.53 -5.74 16.99
CA PHE A 92 -2.11 -4.72 16.13
C PHE A 92 -2.12 -5.22 14.69
N GLY A 93 -3.08 -4.75 13.92
CA GLY A 93 -3.07 -4.94 12.48
C GLY A 93 -3.74 -3.84 11.70
N GLU A 94 -3.34 -3.80 10.44
CA GLU A 94 -3.74 -2.81 9.44
C GLU A 94 -4.84 -3.43 8.58
N VAL A 95 -5.94 -2.69 8.42
CA VAL A 95 -7.08 -3.12 7.58
C VAL A 95 -6.80 -2.92 6.09
N HIS A 96 -5.95 -1.94 5.78
CA HIS A 96 -5.60 -1.54 4.43
C HIS A 96 -4.20 -0.88 4.44
N LYS A 97 -3.26 -1.45 3.70
CA LYS A 97 -1.90 -0.93 3.57
C LYS A 97 -1.29 -1.43 2.26
N HIS A 98 -0.37 -0.64 1.70
CA HIS A 98 0.54 -1.05 0.64
C HIS A 98 1.94 -1.20 1.24
N ILE A 99 2.41 -2.43 1.45
CA ILE A 99 3.79 -2.68 1.90
C ILE A 99 4.79 -2.21 0.82
N GLU A 100 4.41 -2.27 -0.46
CA GLU A 100 5.23 -1.73 -1.55
C GLU A 100 5.59 -0.25 -1.35
N SER A 101 4.73 0.53 -0.68
CA SER A 101 4.95 1.95 -0.38
C SER A 101 5.92 2.18 0.79
N SER A 102 6.26 1.15 1.57
CA SER A 102 7.42 1.19 2.47
C SER A 102 8.74 0.96 1.72
N HIS A 103 8.65 0.49 0.48
CA HIS A 103 9.74 0.20 -0.44
C HIS A 103 10.74 -0.84 0.07
N VAL A 104 10.35 -1.66 1.05
CA VAL A 104 11.12 -2.81 1.51
C VAL A 104 10.32 -4.10 1.32
N THR A 105 11.01 -5.21 1.12
CA THR A 105 10.34 -6.51 0.94
C THR A 105 9.64 -6.97 2.23
N PRO A 106 8.65 -7.89 2.12
CA PRO A 106 7.78 -8.27 3.24
C PRO A 106 8.51 -8.75 4.52
N GLU A 107 9.68 -9.37 4.39
CA GLU A 107 10.51 -9.78 5.52
C GLU A 107 11.16 -8.61 6.27
N TRP A 108 11.52 -7.56 5.56
CA TRP A 108 12.09 -6.34 6.14
C TRP A 108 11.02 -5.43 6.70
N GLU A 109 9.87 -5.34 6.03
CA GLU A 109 8.67 -4.73 6.58
C GLU A 109 8.32 -5.35 7.95
N ALA A 110 8.23 -6.68 8.02
CA ALA A 110 7.94 -7.38 9.26
C ALA A 110 8.92 -7.01 10.39
N ALA A 111 10.22 -7.02 10.08
CA ALA A 111 11.25 -6.66 11.06
C ALA A 111 11.15 -5.19 11.52
N MET A 112 10.70 -4.30 10.64
CA MET A 112 10.51 -2.88 10.92
C MET A 112 9.27 -2.63 11.78
N VAL A 113 8.14 -3.30 11.52
CA VAL A 113 6.85 -2.96 12.15
C VAL A 113 6.46 -3.84 13.34
N LEU A 114 7.01 -5.04 13.47
CA LEU A 114 6.74 -5.92 14.62
C LEU A 114 7.16 -5.30 15.96
N PRO A 115 8.29 -4.58 16.09
CA PRO A 115 8.61 -3.85 17.33
C PRO A 115 7.59 -2.79 17.73
N HIS A 116 6.78 -2.35 16.77
CA HIS A 116 5.70 -1.38 16.92
C HIS A 116 4.31 -2.05 17.03
N GLY A 117 4.28 -3.36 17.29
CA GLY A 117 3.06 -4.11 17.60
C GLY A 117 2.23 -4.57 16.41
N ASN A 118 2.59 -4.21 15.17
CA ASN A 118 1.89 -4.70 13.98
C ASN A 118 2.29 -6.15 13.70
N THR A 119 1.40 -7.10 14.00
CA THR A 119 1.64 -8.53 13.79
C THR A 119 0.90 -9.09 12.57
N TRP A 120 -0.05 -8.34 12.01
CA TRP A 120 -0.79 -8.74 10.82
C TRP A 120 -1.24 -7.55 9.97
N THR A 121 -1.30 -7.73 8.66
CA THR A 121 -1.66 -6.64 7.73
C THR A 121 -2.48 -7.21 6.59
N CYS A 122 -3.58 -6.55 6.26
CA CYS A 122 -4.25 -6.71 4.99
C CYS A 122 -3.50 -5.89 3.94
N GLU A 123 -2.91 -6.60 2.98
CA GLU A 123 -2.04 -6.03 1.96
C GLU A 123 -2.85 -5.77 0.69
N ALA A 124 -3.05 -4.50 0.39
CA ALA A 124 -3.67 -3.97 -0.81
C ALA A 124 -2.68 -4.08 -1.99
N SER A 125 -2.53 -5.32 -2.46
CA SER A 125 -1.39 -5.75 -3.29
C SER A 125 -1.41 -5.29 -4.76
N HIS A 126 -2.14 -4.23 -5.10
CA HIS A 126 -2.32 -3.82 -6.49
C HIS A 126 -1.02 -3.32 -7.15
N GLU A 127 -0.03 -2.87 -6.38
CA GLU A 127 1.24 -2.35 -6.89
C GLU A 127 2.07 -3.48 -7.51
N PHE A 128 2.44 -4.50 -6.73
CA PHE A 128 3.17 -5.65 -7.27
C PHE A 128 2.32 -6.44 -8.28
N SER A 129 1.00 -6.48 -8.10
CA SER A 129 0.10 -7.09 -9.08
C SER A 129 0.17 -6.43 -10.45
N ASN A 130 0.34 -5.10 -10.51
CA ASN A 130 0.55 -4.40 -11.78
C ASN A 130 1.87 -4.75 -12.47
N VAL A 131 2.88 -5.16 -11.69
CA VAL A 131 4.21 -5.57 -12.15
C VAL A 131 4.25 -7.04 -12.59
N ASN A 132 3.67 -7.94 -11.80
CA ASN A 132 3.68 -9.38 -12.06
C ASN A 132 2.46 -10.07 -11.42
N GLY A 133 1.28 -9.87 -12.02
CA GLY A 133 0.02 -10.35 -11.47
C GLY A 133 -0.04 -11.87 -11.28
N ALA A 134 0.54 -12.64 -12.21
CA ALA A 134 0.50 -14.11 -12.17
C ALA A 134 1.25 -14.72 -10.96
N ASN A 135 2.20 -13.99 -10.36
CA ASN A 135 2.99 -14.46 -9.22
C ASN A 135 2.66 -13.72 -7.91
N ASN A 136 1.54 -12.98 -7.86
CA ASN A 136 1.23 -12.10 -6.72
C ASN A 136 1.15 -12.86 -5.38
N LEU A 137 0.37 -13.94 -5.29
CA LEU A 137 0.28 -14.71 -4.03
C LEU A 137 1.60 -15.38 -3.66
N ALA A 138 2.35 -15.90 -4.64
CA ALA A 138 3.66 -16.49 -4.41
C ALA A 138 4.64 -15.47 -3.81
N PHE A 139 4.58 -14.22 -4.26
CA PHE A 139 5.37 -13.11 -3.72
C PHE A 139 5.03 -12.85 -2.24
N TRP A 140 3.76 -12.61 -1.92
CA TRP A 140 3.34 -12.27 -0.56
C TRP A 140 3.49 -13.41 0.45
N PHE A 141 3.38 -14.66 0.00
CA PHE A 141 3.61 -15.82 0.85
C PHE A 141 5.09 -16.15 1.06
N ALA A 142 6.00 -15.62 0.25
CA ALA A 142 7.43 -15.97 0.31
C ALA A 142 8.05 -15.72 1.68
N ALA A 143 7.84 -14.52 2.26
CA ALA A 143 8.39 -14.18 3.57
C ALA A 143 7.82 -15.05 4.69
N ARG A 144 6.51 -15.35 4.64
CA ARG A 144 5.86 -16.23 5.60
C ARG A 144 6.42 -17.65 5.53
N LEU A 145 6.59 -18.19 4.32
CA LEU A 145 7.20 -19.50 4.07
C LEU A 145 8.68 -19.56 4.47
N ALA A 146 9.39 -18.43 4.38
CA ALA A 146 10.77 -18.29 4.84
C ALA A 146 10.92 -18.09 6.36
N GLY A 147 9.81 -17.94 7.09
CA GLY A 147 9.79 -17.91 8.56
C GLY A 147 9.49 -16.55 9.19
N SER A 148 9.06 -15.55 8.41
CA SER A 148 8.56 -14.28 8.94
C SER A 148 7.32 -14.51 9.83
N PRO A 149 7.26 -13.94 11.04
CA PRO A 149 6.14 -14.13 11.97
C PRO A 149 4.96 -13.17 11.71
N GLN A 150 5.13 -12.13 10.90
CA GLN A 150 4.04 -11.24 10.50
C GLN A 150 3.11 -11.98 9.52
N LYS A 151 1.79 -11.83 9.71
CA LYS A 151 0.80 -12.37 8.78
C LYS A 151 0.47 -11.30 7.75
N ILE A 152 0.62 -11.65 6.48
CA ILE A 152 0.13 -10.83 5.39
C ILE A 152 -1.10 -11.53 4.83
N PHE A 153 -2.22 -10.82 4.82
CA PHE A 153 -3.48 -11.24 4.20
C PHE A 153 -3.62 -10.47 2.89
N PRO A 154 -3.21 -11.05 1.74
CA PRO A 154 -3.24 -10.32 0.48
C PRO A 154 -4.67 -10.07 0.01
N LEU A 155 -4.90 -8.89 -0.54
CA LEU A 155 -6.05 -8.53 -1.33
C LEU A 155 -5.55 -8.23 -2.75
N PRO A 156 -5.64 -9.18 -3.70
CA PRO A 156 -5.40 -8.91 -5.10
C PRO A 156 -6.39 -7.84 -5.60
N GLY A 157 -5.87 -6.83 -6.29
CA GLY A 157 -6.61 -5.59 -6.50
C GLY A 157 -7.24 -5.37 -7.85
N SER A 158 -8.30 -4.56 -7.85
CA SER A 158 -9.09 -4.24 -9.04
C SER A 158 -8.33 -3.39 -10.06
N ALA A 159 -7.37 -2.60 -9.58
CA ALA A 159 -6.53 -1.68 -10.33
C ALA A 159 -5.43 -2.39 -11.14
N VAL A 160 -5.69 -3.57 -11.68
CA VAL A 160 -4.72 -4.40 -12.41
C VAL A 160 -5.30 -4.83 -13.77
N PRO A 161 -5.14 -4.03 -14.84
CA PRO A 161 -4.60 -2.66 -14.85
C PRO A 161 -5.55 -1.63 -14.21
N PRO A 162 -5.09 -0.41 -13.89
CA PRO A 162 -5.85 0.57 -13.12
C PRO A 162 -7.10 1.05 -13.84
N THR A 163 -6.95 1.27 -15.15
CA THR A 163 -8.06 1.54 -16.07
C THR A 163 -7.86 0.78 -17.38
N ALA A 164 -8.85 0.85 -18.26
CA ALA A 164 -8.83 0.19 -19.56
C ALA A 164 -7.84 0.81 -20.58
N TYR A 165 -7.16 1.89 -20.21
CA TYR A 165 -6.23 2.65 -21.06
C TYR A 165 -4.77 2.36 -20.75
N GLU A 166 -4.51 1.63 -19.67
CA GLU A 166 -3.19 1.20 -19.25
C GLU A 166 -2.99 -0.30 -19.47
N TRP A 167 -1.74 -0.70 -19.58
CA TRP A 167 -1.35 -2.09 -19.79
C TRP A 167 0.03 -2.35 -19.18
N GLY A 168 0.36 -3.61 -18.89
CA GLY A 168 1.69 -4.01 -18.46
C GLY A 168 1.71 -5.40 -17.83
N GLY A 169 2.43 -5.57 -16.72
CA GLY A 169 2.77 -6.89 -16.16
C GLY A 169 1.67 -7.69 -15.45
N GLY A 170 0.43 -7.21 -15.43
CA GLY A 170 -0.68 -7.87 -14.74
C GLY A 170 -2.04 -7.56 -15.36
N TYR A 171 -2.96 -8.52 -15.23
CA TYR A 171 -4.37 -8.41 -15.60
C TYR A 171 -5.18 -9.32 -14.69
N PHE A 172 -6.20 -8.78 -14.02
CA PHE A 172 -7.15 -9.56 -13.22
C PHE A 172 -8.59 -9.32 -13.70
N GLY A 173 -9.30 -10.43 -13.91
CA GLY A 173 -10.74 -10.51 -14.09
C GLY A 173 -11.35 -11.56 -13.16
N TYR A 174 -12.51 -12.12 -13.54
CA TYR A 174 -13.23 -13.12 -12.75
C TYR A 174 -12.37 -14.34 -12.41
N ASP A 175 -11.72 -14.96 -13.41
CA ASP A 175 -11.01 -16.23 -13.22
C ASP A 175 -9.79 -16.08 -12.31
N GLU A 176 -9.02 -15.00 -12.48
CA GLU A 176 -7.87 -14.70 -11.62
C GLU A 176 -8.32 -14.47 -10.17
N GLN A 177 -9.34 -13.64 -9.96
CA GLN A 177 -9.85 -13.33 -8.62
C GLN A 177 -10.42 -14.56 -7.92
N LEU A 178 -11.18 -15.39 -8.64
CA LEU A 178 -11.70 -16.65 -8.13
C LEU A 178 -10.57 -17.62 -7.77
N GLY A 179 -9.51 -17.65 -8.59
CA GLY A 179 -8.29 -18.41 -8.35
C GLY A 179 -7.63 -18.05 -7.03
N PHE A 180 -7.38 -16.76 -6.80
CA PHE A 180 -6.75 -16.27 -5.57
C PHE A 180 -7.54 -16.64 -4.31
N LEU A 181 -8.85 -16.35 -4.31
CA LEU A 181 -9.74 -16.66 -3.20
C LEU A 181 -9.91 -18.18 -2.96
N SER A 182 -9.61 -19.01 -3.95
CA SER A 182 -9.66 -20.47 -3.83
C SER A 182 -8.33 -21.09 -3.37
N GLU A 183 -7.21 -20.42 -3.60
CA GLU A 183 -5.87 -20.94 -3.29
C GLU A 183 -5.58 -20.94 -1.78
N SER A 184 -5.96 -19.88 -1.07
CA SER A 184 -5.61 -19.71 0.35
C SER A 184 -6.68 -18.95 1.11
N LEU A 185 -6.95 -19.38 2.35
CA LEU A 185 -7.81 -18.63 3.28
C LEU A 185 -7.14 -17.34 3.81
N MET A 186 -5.88 -17.08 3.44
CA MET A 186 -5.23 -15.80 3.72
C MET A 186 -5.66 -14.69 2.76
N VAL A 187 -6.29 -15.01 1.62
CA VAL A 187 -6.82 -13.99 0.71
C VAL A 187 -8.13 -13.46 1.28
N ALA A 188 -8.12 -12.22 1.80
CA ALA A 188 -9.22 -11.68 2.59
C ALA A 188 -10.37 -11.12 1.73
N GLY A 189 -10.07 -10.72 0.50
CA GLY A 189 -11.05 -10.04 -0.35
C GLY A 189 -10.47 -9.50 -1.65
N LEU A 190 -11.24 -8.59 -2.24
CA LEU A 190 -10.85 -7.73 -3.34
C LEU A 190 -10.34 -6.41 -2.75
N ASP A 191 -9.17 -5.98 -3.20
CA ASP A 191 -8.60 -4.68 -2.85
C ASP A 191 -9.49 -3.52 -3.29
N GLU A 192 -9.12 -2.33 -2.87
CA GLU A 192 -9.82 -1.08 -3.15
C GLU A 192 -10.25 -0.96 -4.64
N VAL A 193 -11.55 -0.76 -4.82
CA VAL A 193 -12.12 -0.50 -6.14
C VAL A 193 -11.99 0.98 -6.47
N MET A 194 -11.03 1.29 -7.35
CA MET A 194 -10.63 2.67 -7.68
C MET A 194 -11.21 3.19 -9.00
N ASP A 195 -11.41 2.33 -10.02
CA ASP A 195 -11.99 2.72 -11.33
C ASP A 195 -13.50 2.98 -11.20
N TRP A 196 -13.87 4.04 -10.49
CA TRP A 196 -15.25 4.42 -10.20
C TRP A 196 -16.11 4.55 -11.48
N PRO A 197 -15.64 5.17 -12.58
CA PRO A 197 -16.37 5.17 -13.85
C PRO A 197 -16.75 3.78 -14.34
N ALA A 198 -15.86 2.79 -14.20
CA ALA A 198 -16.15 1.41 -14.59
C ALA A 198 -17.15 0.69 -13.69
N VAL A 199 -17.46 1.22 -12.50
CA VAL A 199 -18.50 0.65 -11.63
C VAL A 199 -19.89 1.00 -12.14
N TRP A 200 -20.14 2.27 -12.51
CA TRP A 200 -21.48 2.77 -12.81
C TRP A 200 -21.81 2.90 -14.30
N ASN A 201 -20.81 2.93 -15.20
CA ASN A 201 -21.01 3.13 -16.63
C ASN A 201 -20.79 1.83 -17.43
N PRO A 202 -21.85 1.15 -17.92
CA PRO A 202 -21.75 -0.08 -18.72
C PRO A 202 -20.98 0.06 -20.04
N ASN A 203 -20.76 1.29 -20.52
CA ASN A 203 -19.99 1.54 -21.73
C ASN A 203 -18.48 1.69 -21.45
N ASN A 204 -18.06 1.76 -20.18
CA ASN A 204 -16.65 1.82 -19.84
C ASN A 204 -15.99 0.47 -20.22
N PRO A 205 -14.85 0.46 -20.92
CA PRO A 205 -14.24 -0.80 -21.37
C PRO A 205 -13.73 -1.73 -20.25
N SER A 206 -13.58 -1.25 -19.01
CA SER A 206 -13.26 -2.06 -17.82
C SER A 206 -14.51 -2.66 -17.13
N TYR A 207 -15.73 -2.28 -17.52
CA TYR A 207 -16.96 -2.57 -16.77
C TYR A 207 -17.14 -4.08 -16.49
N ASP A 208 -17.15 -4.92 -17.53
CA ASP A 208 -17.35 -6.36 -17.37
C ASP A 208 -16.21 -7.03 -16.59
N ARG A 209 -14.97 -6.56 -16.77
CA ARG A 209 -13.79 -7.06 -16.03
C ARG A 209 -13.97 -6.81 -14.53
N LEU A 210 -14.27 -5.56 -14.17
CA LEU A 210 -14.40 -5.14 -12.78
C LEU A 210 -15.57 -5.84 -12.09
N TRP A 211 -16.73 -5.91 -12.75
CA TRP A 211 -17.88 -6.65 -12.23
C TRP A 211 -17.63 -8.15 -12.12
N GLY A 212 -16.81 -8.74 -13.00
CA GLY A 212 -16.36 -10.12 -12.87
C GLY A 212 -15.52 -10.37 -11.61
N MET A 213 -14.62 -9.44 -11.25
CA MET A 213 -13.86 -9.53 -9.99
C MET A 213 -14.76 -9.42 -8.76
N ILE A 214 -15.73 -8.50 -8.81
CA ILE A 214 -16.75 -8.33 -7.77
C ILE A 214 -17.59 -9.61 -7.61
N GLU A 215 -18.04 -10.21 -8.72
CA GLU A 215 -18.79 -11.48 -8.73
C GLU A 215 -18.00 -12.61 -8.06
N ALA A 216 -16.76 -12.85 -8.49
CA ALA A 216 -15.89 -13.87 -7.91
C ALA A 216 -15.69 -13.68 -6.39
N THR A 217 -15.61 -12.43 -5.95
CA THR A 217 -15.44 -12.09 -4.52
C THR A 217 -16.71 -12.36 -3.71
N PHE A 218 -17.88 -12.03 -4.27
CA PHE A 218 -19.17 -12.37 -3.64
C PHE A 218 -19.38 -13.88 -3.50
N GLU A 219 -19.05 -14.67 -4.53
CA GLU A 219 -19.17 -16.13 -4.49
C GLU A 219 -18.41 -16.76 -3.32
N LYS A 220 -17.26 -16.18 -2.99
CA LYS A 220 -16.39 -16.63 -1.89
C LYS A 220 -16.65 -15.94 -0.56
N ARG A 221 -17.61 -15.01 -0.52
CA ARG A 221 -17.97 -14.19 0.66
C ARG A 221 -16.80 -13.35 1.17
N GLY A 222 -15.89 -12.96 0.27
CA GLY A 222 -14.82 -12.02 0.56
C GLY A 222 -15.36 -10.61 0.78
N VAL A 223 -14.50 -9.74 1.30
CA VAL A 223 -14.80 -8.30 1.39
C VAL A 223 -14.42 -7.64 0.07
N ILE A 224 -15.18 -6.62 -0.33
CA ILE A 224 -14.86 -5.79 -1.50
C ILE A 224 -14.54 -4.41 -0.94
N GLU A 225 -13.26 -4.08 -0.89
CA GLU A 225 -12.79 -2.78 -0.42
C GLU A 225 -13.12 -1.68 -1.44
N GLY A 226 -13.18 -0.44 -0.97
CA GLY A 226 -13.54 0.70 -1.80
C GLY A 226 -12.56 1.86 -1.70
N HIS A 227 -12.44 2.63 -2.79
CA HIS A 227 -11.70 3.89 -2.84
C HIS A 227 -12.64 5.03 -3.26
N ALA A 228 -13.11 5.84 -2.30
CA ALA A 228 -14.11 6.88 -2.58
C ALA A 228 -13.51 8.30 -2.61
N ALA A 229 -12.32 8.45 -3.22
CA ALA A 229 -11.66 9.73 -3.42
C ALA A 229 -12.55 10.72 -4.18
N GLY A 230 -12.71 11.92 -3.62
CA GLY A 230 -13.54 12.97 -4.21
C GLY A 230 -15.06 12.75 -4.14
N ILE A 231 -15.53 11.58 -3.70
CA ILE A 231 -16.96 11.27 -3.57
C ILE A 231 -17.50 11.86 -2.27
N LYS A 232 -18.32 12.92 -2.40
CA LYS A 232 -18.86 13.69 -1.27
C LYS A 232 -20.37 13.87 -1.31
N ASP A 233 -20.98 13.83 -2.50
CA ASP A 233 -22.41 14.02 -2.66
C ASP A 233 -23.19 12.74 -2.34
N LEU A 234 -24.42 12.91 -1.86
CA LEU A 234 -25.21 11.78 -1.37
C LEU A 234 -25.59 10.79 -2.47
N PRO A 235 -26.01 11.20 -3.68
CA PRO A 235 -26.26 10.27 -4.78
C PRO A 235 -25.07 9.34 -5.04
N THR A 236 -23.86 9.89 -5.18
CA THR A 236 -22.66 9.10 -5.47
C THR A 236 -22.27 8.19 -4.31
N ILE A 237 -22.34 8.66 -3.04
CA ILE A 237 -22.10 7.81 -1.86
C ILE A 237 -23.10 6.64 -1.80
N ASN A 238 -24.38 6.87 -2.11
CA ASN A 238 -25.37 5.79 -2.14
C ASN A 238 -25.09 4.80 -3.26
N ALA A 239 -24.71 5.28 -4.45
CA ALA A 239 -24.33 4.39 -5.56
C ALA A 239 -23.11 3.52 -5.20
N PHE A 240 -22.10 4.12 -4.56
CA PHE A 240 -20.89 3.45 -4.12
C PHE A 240 -21.20 2.30 -3.14
N ALA A 241 -21.95 2.59 -2.08
CA ALA A 241 -22.39 1.57 -1.13
C ALA A 241 -23.32 0.53 -1.77
N ALA A 242 -24.23 0.94 -2.65
CA ALA A 242 -25.17 0.05 -3.34
C ALA A 242 -24.48 -0.91 -4.32
N ALA A 243 -23.32 -0.54 -4.87
CA ALA A 243 -22.50 -1.42 -5.70
C ALA A 243 -21.84 -2.56 -4.90
N GLY A 244 -21.86 -2.48 -3.57
CA GLY A 244 -21.31 -3.50 -2.67
C GLY A 244 -19.89 -3.21 -2.21
N LEU A 245 -19.35 -2.02 -2.50
CA LEU A 245 -18.10 -1.53 -1.94
C LEU A 245 -18.30 -1.30 -0.44
N ALA A 246 -17.49 -1.93 0.39
CA ALA A 246 -17.76 -2.11 1.82
C ALA A 246 -17.04 -1.09 2.71
N SER A 247 -16.00 -0.43 2.22
CA SER A 247 -15.14 0.46 2.99
C SER A 247 -14.71 1.71 2.21
N ASP A 248 -14.07 2.64 2.92
CA ASP A 248 -13.36 3.78 2.35
C ASP A 248 -12.30 4.35 3.31
N HIS A 249 -11.12 4.67 2.77
CA HIS A 249 -10.02 5.39 3.45
C HIS A 249 -9.81 6.83 2.95
N GLU A 250 -10.58 7.28 1.94
CA GLU A 250 -10.37 8.56 1.26
C GLU A 250 -11.14 9.75 1.84
N ALA A 251 -11.74 9.62 3.02
CA ALA A 251 -12.45 10.72 3.68
C ALA A 251 -11.49 11.80 4.24
N TRP A 252 -11.84 13.07 4.01
CA TRP A 252 -11.04 14.23 4.45
C TRP A 252 -11.67 15.04 5.57
N THR A 253 -12.95 14.82 5.87
CA THR A 253 -13.67 15.56 6.91
C THR A 253 -14.52 14.62 7.76
N ALA A 254 -14.74 14.98 9.02
CA ALA A 254 -15.60 14.19 9.90
C ALA A 254 -17.04 14.08 9.34
N GLN A 255 -17.50 15.09 8.60
CA GLN A 255 -18.81 15.06 7.94
C GLN A 255 -18.85 14.03 6.81
N GLU A 256 -17.81 13.92 5.99
CA GLU A 256 -17.69 12.86 4.97
C GLU A 256 -17.71 11.47 5.63
N VAL A 257 -16.97 11.27 6.72
CA VAL A 257 -16.97 10.03 7.50
C VAL A 257 -18.38 9.71 8.02
N ILE A 258 -19.07 10.67 8.64
CA ILE A 258 -20.44 10.49 9.14
C ILE A 258 -21.39 10.13 8.00
N ASP A 259 -21.23 10.79 6.85
CA ASP A 259 -22.08 10.53 5.71
C ASP A 259 -21.88 9.11 5.18
N LYS A 260 -20.63 8.68 4.97
CA LYS A 260 -20.31 7.33 4.50
C LYS A 260 -20.73 6.24 5.52
N LEU A 261 -20.47 6.45 6.81
CA LEU A 261 -20.93 5.57 7.90
C LEU A 261 -22.45 5.34 7.88
N ARG A 262 -23.24 6.41 7.66
CA ARG A 262 -24.70 6.32 7.60
C ARG A 262 -25.24 5.50 6.42
N ARG A 263 -24.41 5.21 5.41
CA ARG A 263 -24.73 4.36 4.27
C ARG A 263 -24.16 2.95 4.43
N GLY A 264 -23.63 2.63 5.61
CA GLY A 264 -23.14 1.29 5.96
C GLY A 264 -21.71 1.01 5.53
N LEU A 265 -20.95 2.02 5.13
CA LEU A 265 -19.53 1.87 4.82
C LEU A 265 -18.71 1.77 6.11
N PHE A 266 -17.74 0.86 6.12
CA PHE A 266 -16.70 0.79 7.13
C PHE A 266 -15.65 1.87 6.85
N MET A 267 -15.26 2.66 7.84
CA MET A 267 -14.38 3.80 7.62
C MET A 267 -12.96 3.56 8.13
N GLU A 268 -11.99 3.84 7.28
CA GLU A 268 -10.58 3.54 7.50
C GLU A 268 -9.82 4.86 7.64
N LEU A 269 -9.55 5.25 8.88
CA LEU A 269 -9.03 6.59 9.17
C LEU A 269 -7.51 6.63 9.00
N ARG A 270 -7.04 7.50 8.09
CA ARG A 270 -5.61 7.67 7.78
C ARG A 270 -4.90 8.69 8.69
N PRO A 271 -3.59 8.55 8.94
CA PRO A 271 -2.89 9.29 10.00
C PRO A 271 -2.88 10.80 9.78
N HIS A 272 -2.85 11.26 8.53
CA HIS A 272 -2.79 12.67 8.17
C HIS A 272 -4.04 13.48 8.57
N SER A 273 -5.21 12.83 8.65
CA SER A 273 -6.49 13.44 9.05
C SER A 273 -7.04 12.88 10.35
N LEU A 274 -6.43 11.82 10.90
CA LEU A 274 -6.93 11.04 12.03
C LEU A 274 -7.26 11.90 13.26
N HIS A 275 -6.40 12.85 13.61
CA HIS A 275 -6.64 13.74 14.75
C HIS A 275 -7.94 14.55 14.57
N ASP A 276 -8.11 15.17 13.41
CA ASP A 276 -9.29 16.00 13.11
C ASP A 276 -10.55 15.14 12.92
N MET A 277 -10.41 13.93 12.39
CA MET A 277 -11.51 12.97 12.30
C MET A 277 -11.98 12.54 13.70
N VAL A 278 -11.06 12.14 14.57
CA VAL A 278 -11.41 11.69 15.93
C VAL A 278 -12.07 12.81 16.72
N THR A 279 -11.47 13.99 16.75
CA THR A 279 -12.05 15.15 17.47
C THR A 279 -13.42 15.54 16.90
N GLY A 280 -13.57 15.57 15.57
CA GLY A 280 -14.83 15.88 14.91
C GLY A 280 -15.95 14.86 15.17
N LEU A 281 -15.63 13.56 15.14
CA LEU A 281 -16.58 12.48 15.41
C LEU A 281 -17.01 12.43 16.89
N LEU A 282 -16.08 12.68 17.82
CA LEU A 282 -16.39 12.84 19.24
C LEU A 282 -17.33 14.03 19.47
N ALA A 283 -17.04 15.18 18.85
CA ALA A 283 -17.89 16.37 18.92
C ALA A 283 -19.29 16.13 18.32
N ALA A 284 -19.39 15.30 17.29
CA ALA A 284 -20.66 14.87 16.70
C ALA A 284 -21.43 13.84 17.55
N GLY A 285 -20.84 13.34 18.64
CA GLY A 285 -21.47 12.41 19.57
C GLY A 285 -21.42 10.94 19.13
N LEU A 286 -20.43 10.54 18.31
CA LEU A 286 -20.26 9.14 17.93
C LEU A 286 -19.92 8.26 19.14
N GLY A 287 -20.86 7.40 19.54
CA GLY A 287 -20.72 6.52 20.71
C GLY A 287 -20.22 5.10 20.40
N ASP A 288 -20.41 4.63 19.17
CA ASP A 288 -19.95 3.31 18.72
C ASP A 288 -18.93 3.48 17.58
N TRP A 289 -17.76 2.89 17.77
CA TRP A 289 -16.61 2.96 16.87
C TRP A 289 -16.36 1.64 16.15
N SER A 290 -17.27 0.66 16.26
CA SER A 290 -17.12 -0.69 15.70
C SER A 290 -17.07 -0.75 14.16
N GLN A 291 -17.51 0.32 13.49
CA GLN A 291 -17.46 0.51 12.02
C GLN A 291 -16.28 1.37 11.57
N LEU A 292 -15.26 1.51 12.42
CA LEU A 292 -14.07 2.28 12.11
C LEU A 292 -12.80 1.47 12.41
N ALA A 293 -11.80 1.62 11.55
CA ALA A 293 -10.43 1.23 11.78
C ALA A 293 -9.49 2.43 11.62
N ILE A 294 -8.27 2.27 12.10
CA ILE A 294 -7.16 3.15 11.77
C ILE A 294 -6.28 2.40 10.78
N THR A 295 -5.87 3.07 9.70
CA THR A 295 -5.07 2.44 8.65
C THR A 295 -3.94 3.34 8.21
N THR A 296 -2.79 2.76 7.88
CA THR A 296 -1.63 3.51 7.42
C THR A 296 -1.75 3.93 5.97
N ASP A 297 -2.34 3.08 5.12
CA ASP A 297 -2.31 3.27 3.66
C ASP A 297 -0.81 3.36 3.22
N ASP A 298 -0.42 4.35 2.43
CA ASP A 298 0.98 4.58 2.05
C ASP A 298 1.87 5.16 3.17
N ARG A 299 3.01 4.51 3.45
CA ARG A 299 4.10 5.12 4.25
C ARG A 299 5.47 4.54 3.89
N SER A 300 6.42 5.42 3.63
CA SER A 300 7.83 5.06 3.41
C SER A 300 8.48 4.42 4.64
N CYS A 301 9.52 3.60 4.43
CA CYS A 301 10.32 3.09 5.54
C CYS A 301 11.00 4.22 6.34
N SER A 302 11.47 5.30 5.68
CA SER A 302 12.05 6.48 6.35
C SER A 302 11.08 7.11 7.36
N ASP A 303 9.81 7.26 6.99
CA ASP A 303 8.80 7.78 7.89
C ASP A 303 8.46 6.78 9.00
N THR A 304 8.43 5.49 8.70
CA THR A 304 8.20 4.45 9.70
C THR A 304 9.31 4.39 10.74
N LEU A 305 10.58 4.45 10.33
CA LEU A 305 11.75 4.53 11.22
C LEU A 305 11.70 5.75 12.14
N ARG A 306 11.18 6.88 11.64
CA ARG A 306 11.11 8.15 12.36
C ARG A 306 9.92 8.24 13.31
N LEU A 307 8.74 7.78 12.90
CA LEU A 307 7.47 7.99 13.60
C LEU A 307 7.02 6.79 14.44
N GLY A 308 7.43 5.59 14.03
CA GLY A 308 6.80 4.32 14.39
C GLY A 308 5.83 3.82 13.30
N ALA A 309 5.17 2.71 13.57
CA ALA A 309 4.24 2.06 12.66
C ALA A 309 2.78 2.26 13.12
N THR A 310 2.01 1.19 13.30
CA THR A 310 0.62 1.22 13.74
C THR A 310 0.47 1.84 15.14
N ASP A 311 1.45 1.64 16.03
CA ASP A 311 1.52 2.26 17.36
C ASP A 311 1.44 3.79 17.30
N HIS A 312 2.11 4.41 16.32
CA HIS A 312 2.05 5.85 16.09
C HIS A 312 0.63 6.31 15.79
N ASN A 313 -0.09 5.57 14.94
CA ASN A 313 -1.44 5.93 14.55
C ASN A 313 -2.41 5.82 15.74
N VAL A 314 -2.24 4.79 16.58
CA VAL A 314 -3.01 4.64 17.82
C VAL A 314 -2.71 5.80 18.79
N ARG A 315 -1.45 6.21 18.95
CA ARG A 315 -1.08 7.38 19.76
C ARG A 315 -1.74 8.67 19.27
N ILE A 316 -1.87 8.88 17.95
CA ILE A 316 -2.60 10.04 17.40
C ILE A 316 -4.07 10.00 17.86
N ALA A 317 -4.74 8.84 17.75
CA ALA A 317 -6.14 8.71 18.15
C ALA A 317 -6.35 8.94 19.66
N ILE A 318 -5.46 8.40 20.50
CA ILE A 318 -5.48 8.63 21.95
C ILE A 318 -5.24 10.12 22.26
N GLY A 319 -4.24 10.74 21.61
CA GLY A 319 -3.93 12.16 21.76
C GLY A 319 -5.07 13.09 21.32
N ALA A 320 -5.90 12.65 20.37
CA ALA A 320 -7.12 13.34 19.94
C ALA A 320 -8.31 13.17 20.91
N GLY A 321 -8.14 12.42 22.01
CA GLY A 321 -9.13 12.24 23.07
C GLY A 321 -9.93 10.95 22.99
N LEU A 322 -9.59 10.00 22.11
CA LEU A 322 -10.23 8.69 22.06
C LEU A 322 -9.74 7.81 23.22
N ALA A 323 -10.65 7.07 23.86
CA ALA A 323 -10.27 6.13 24.92
C ALA A 323 -9.30 5.05 24.39
N PRO A 324 -8.21 4.71 25.11
CA PRO A 324 -7.23 3.73 24.65
C PRO A 324 -7.83 2.39 24.25
N GLU A 325 -8.85 1.90 24.96
CA GLU A 325 -9.53 0.64 24.64
C GLU A 325 -10.19 0.68 23.26
N ILE A 326 -10.77 1.82 22.90
CA ILE A 326 -11.42 2.01 21.59
C ILE A 326 -10.36 2.15 20.50
N ALA A 327 -9.31 2.93 20.73
CA ALA A 327 -8.20 3.08 19.79
C ALA A 327 -7.53 1.73 19.49
N ILE A 328 -7.34 0.89 20.51
CA ILE A 328 -6.84 -0.49 20.35
C ILE A 328 -7.83 -1.36 19.57
N GLN A 329 -9.14 -1.25 19.82
CA GLN A 329 -10.13 -1.99 19.01
C GLN A 329 -10.06 -1.64 17.52
N MET A 330 -9.81 -0.37 17.19
CA MET A 330 -9.69 0.13 15.80
C MET A 330 -8.47 -0.40 15.05
N VAL A 331 -7.48 -0.99 15.75
CA VAL A 331 -6.32 -1.68 15.14
C VAL A 331 -6.26 -3.16 15.51
N THR A 332 -7.33 -3.74 16.03
CA THR A 332 -7.36 -5.17 16.42
C THR A 332 -8.66 -5.83 15.96
N ILE A 333 -9.73 -5.74 16.75
CA ILE A 333 -10.95 -6.51 16.52
C ILE A 333 -11.85 -5.89 15.46
N ASN A 334 -11.91 -4.57 15.34
CA ASN A 334 -12.71 -3.90 14.31
C ASN A 334 -12.23 -4.28 12.90
N PRO A 335 -10.94 -4.09 12.55
CA PRO A 335 -10.46 -4.46 11.23
C PRO A 335 -10.57 -5.97 10.99
N ALA A 336 -10.29 -6.81 12.00
CA ALA A 336 -10.46 -8.26 11.87
C ALA A 336 -11.92 -8.68 11.65
N ARG A 337 -12.91 -7.93 12.17
CA ARG A 337 -14.33 -8.18 11.91
C ARG A 337 -14.72 -7.80 10.50
N HIS A 338 -14.34 -6.59 10.07
CA HIS A 338 -14.57 -6.09 8.72
C HIS A 338 -14.05 -7.10 7.68
N MET A 339 -12.78 -7.46 7.81
CA MET A 339 -12.05 -8.38 6.91
C MET A 339 -12.37 -9.86 7.12
N ARG A 340 -13.26 -10.19 8.06
CA ARG A 340 -13.67 -11.57 8.40
C ARG A 340 -12.51 -12.47 8.87
N LEU A 341 -11.45 -11.86 9.41
CA LEU A 341 -10.24 -12.52 9.91
C LEU A 341 -10.31 -12.90 11.40
N THR A 342 -11.42 -12.63 12.09
CA THR A 342 -11.63 -12.99 13.51
C THR A 342 -11.40 -14.46 13.90
N PRO A 343 -11.44 -15.47 12.98
CA PRO A 343 -11.00 -16.82 13.34
C PRO A 343 -9.52 -16.87 13.72
N TRP A 344 -8.67 -15.99 13.17
CA TRP A 344 -7.21 -16.08 13.25
C TRP A 344 -6.54 -14.92 13.99
N VAL A 345 -7.06 -13.69 13.93
CA VAL A 345 -6.40 -12.50 14.50
C VAL A 345 -7.40 -11.55 15.18
N GLY A 346 -6.90 -10.43 15.72
CA GLY A 346 -7.70 -9.32 16.26
C GLY A 346 -8.16 -9.47 17.71
N SER A 347 -7.83 -10.56 18.41
CA SER A 347 -8.13 -10.73 19.83
C SER A 347 -7.21 -11.74 20.52
N ILE A 348 -6.96 -11.56 21.82
CA ILE A 348 -6.33 -12.58 22.67
C ILE A 348 -7.42 -13.57 23.09
N ALA A 349 -7.70 -14.54 22.24
CA ALA A 349 -8.73 -15.54 22.47
C ALA A 349 -8.35 -16.91 21.90
N PRO A 350 -8.88 -18.02 22.44
CA PRO A 350 -8.60 -19.36 21.94
C PRO A 350 -8.81 -19.50 20.43
N GLY A 351 -7.88 -20.20 19.79
CA GLY A 351 -7.85 -20.48 18.37
C GLY A 351 -7.20 -19.42 17.48
N ARG A 352 -6.94 -18.21 18.01
CA ARG A 352 -6.27 -17.14 17.24
C ARG A 352 -4.77 -17.37 17.28
N PHE A 353 -4.04 -16.73 16.37
CA PHE A 353 -2.59 -16.63 16.51
C PHE A 353 -2.25 -15.98 17.86
N ALA A 354 -1.20 -16.49 18.50
CA ALA A 354 -0.69 -15.98 19.76
C ALA A 354 0.13 -14.71 19.52
N ASP A 355 -0.59 -13.67 19.11
CA ASP A 355 -0.08 -12.34 18.83
C ASP A 355 -0.51 -11.40 19.95
N VAL A 356 0.48 -10.96 20.73
CA VAL A 356 0.25 -10.20 21.96
C VAL A 356 1.24 -9.05 22.01
N VAL A 357 0.75 -7.83 22.17
CA VAL A 357 1.56 -6.66 22.49
C VAL A 357 1.51 -6.47 24.00
N LEU A 358 2.68 -6.38 24.63
CA LEU A 358 2.82 -6.14 26.05
C LEU A 358 3.25 -4.69 26.27
N LEU A 359 2.37 -3.92 26.88
CA LEU A 359 2.58 -2.51 27.21
C LEU A 359 3.09 -2.37 28.65
N ASP A 360 4.01 -1.44 28.87
CA ASP A 360 4.39 -0.98 30.21
C ASP A 360 3.66 0.32 30.62
N ASP A 361 3.14 1.08 29.66
CA ASP A 361 2.24 2.20 29.89
C ASP A 361 1.12 2.25 28.83
N LEU A 362 -0.12 2.27 29.30
CA LEU A 362 -1.31 2.32 28.45
C LEU A 362 -1.55 3.72 27.87
N ASP A 363 -1.30 4.77 28.66
CA ASP A 363 -1.69 6.13 28.29
C ASP A 363 -0.80 6.68 27.17
N SER A 364 0.51 6.40 27.23
CA SER A 364 1.44 6.69 26.13
C SER A 364 1.50 5.61 25.06
N LEU A 365 0.83 4.47 25.27
CA LEU A 365 0.92 3.27 24.44
C LEU A 365 2.38 2.80 24.25
N SER A 366 3.14 2.77 25.35
CA SER A 366 4.54 2.33 25.34
C SER A 366 4.61 0.81 25.27
N ILE A 367 5.28 0.28 24.24
CA ILE A 367 5.42 -1.15 23.96
C ILE A 367 6.71 -1.67 24.57
N ARG A 368 6.59 -2.63 25.50
CA ARG A 368 7.72 -3.34 26.11
C ARG A 368 8.14 -4.51 25.24
N ASP A 369 7.20 -5.42 24.95
CA ASP A 369 7.44 -6.61 24.14
C ASP A 369 6.34 -6.85 23.12
N VAL A 370 6.71 -7.56 22.05
CA VAL A 370 5.75 -8.10 21.09
C VAL A 370 5.98 -9.59 20.93
N TRP A 371 4.89 -10.33 21.10
CA TRP A 371 4.80 -11.74 20.80
C TRP A 371 4.05 -11.90 19.48
N ALA A 372 4.60 -12.72 18.58
CA ALA A 372 3.93 -13.11 17.34
C ALA A 372 4.16 -14.60 17.13
N ASP A 373 3.12 -15.30 16.67
CA ASP A 373 3.16 -16.76 16.53
C ASP A 373 3.54 -17.51 17.81
N GLY A 374 3.22 -16.93 18.98
CA GLY A 374 3.50 -17.57 20.26
C GLY A 374 4.94 -17.46 20.76
N GLU A 375 5.79 -16.70 20.06
CA GLU A 375 7.16 -16.42 20.46
C GLU A 375 7.36 -14.93 20.70
N LYS A 376 8.25 -14.57 21.64
CA LYS A 376 8.70 -13.18 21.78
C LYS A 376 9.57 -12.79 20.59
N VAL A 377 9.09 -11.87 19.75
CA VAL A 377 9.75 -11.45 18.50
C VAL A 377 10.37 -10.06 18.59
N ALA A 378 9.92 -9.21 19.52
CA ALA A 378 10.50 -7.90 19.77
C ALA A 378 10.53 -7.57 21.26
N GLU A 379 11.53 -6.78 21.66
CA GLU A 379 11.71 -6.27 23.03
C GLU A 379 12.35 -4.88 22.96
N ASN A 380 11.82 -3.92 23.73
CA ASN A 380 12.31 -2.54 23.82
C ASN A 380 12.50 -1.87 22.45
N GLY A 381 11.50 -1.99 21.57
CA GLY A 381 11.53 -1.42 20.22
C GLY A 381 12.53 -2.08 19.25
N LYS A 382 13.07 -3.26 19.59
CA LYS A 382 14.02 -3.98 18.73
C LYS A 382 13.48 -5.34 18.32
N TYR A 383 13.58 -5.65 17.03
CA TYR A 383 13.29 -6.99 16.51
C TYR A 383 14.39 -7.98 16.93
N LEU A 384 14.00 -9.15 17.43
CA LEU A 384 14.91 -10.12 18.05
C LEU A 384 15.31 -11.27 17.13
N ARG A 385 14.50 -11.56 16.11
CA ARG A 385 14.72 -12.70 15.22
C ARG A 385 15.59 -12.31 14.03
N PRO A 386 16.32 -13.25 13.43
CA PRO A 386 16.97 -12.98 12.15
C PRO A 386 15.90 -12.68 11.09
N VAL A 387 16.14 -11.64 10.28
CA VAL A 387 15.34 -11.41 9.07
C VAL A 387 15.67 -12.53 8.08
N PRO A 388 14.67 -13.30 7.60
CA PRO A 388 14.93 -14.40 6.70
C PRO A 388 15.52 -13.88 5.39
N ARG A 389 16.57 -14.53 4.89
CA ARG A 389 17.11 -14.22 3.57
C ARG A 389 16.29 -14.96 2.52
N ILE A 390 15.69 -14.21 1.61
CA ILE A 390 14.94 -14.75 0.47
C ILE A 390 15.76 -14.51 -0.79
N ASP A 391 16.09 -15.58 -1.51
CA ASP A 391 16.68 -15.48 -2.83
C ASP A 391 15.55 -15.19 -3.83
N TRP A 392 15.18 -13.92 -3.93
CA TRP A 392 14.08 -13.47 -4.77
C TRP A 392 14.31 -13.86 -6.24
N PRO A 393 13.35 -14.55 -6.87
CA PRO A 393 13.51 -15.10 -8.22
C PRO A 393 13.53 -14.01 -9.30
N ASP A 394 14.04 -14.35 -10.48
CA ASP A 394 14.15 -13.43 -11.62
C ASP A 394 12.83 -12.76 -11.99
N TRP A 395 11.69 -13.45 -11.83
CA TRP A 395 10.38 -12.87 -12.12
C TRP A 395 9.99 -11.73 -11.16
N ALA A 396 10.63 -11.65 -9.99
CA ALA A 396 10.48 -10.57 -9.03
C ALA A 396 11.59 -9.51 -9.17
N THR A 397 12.78 -9.88 -9.64
CA THR A 397 13.97 -8.98 -9.63
C THR A 397 14.40 -8.45 -10.99
N ARG A 398 13.84 -8.99 -12.08
CA ARG A 398 14.12 -8.55 -13.46
C ARG A 398 12.87 -7.99 -14.13
N THR A 399 12.35 -6.91 -13.54
CA THR A 399 11.05 -6.32 -13.89
C THR A 399 11.15 -5.02 -14.69
N ILE A 400 12.33 -4.39 -14.77
CA ILE A 400 12.58 -3.33 -15.74
C ILE A 400 13.02 -3.98 -17.05
N LYS A 401 12.05 -4.27 -17.93
CA LYS A 401 12.25 -4.96 -19.21
C LYS A 401 12.29 -3.95 -20.35
N ILE A 402 13.50 -3.46 -20.62
CA ILE A 402 13.82 -2.62 -21.78
C ILE A 402 15.10 -3.20 -22.41
N ASP A 403 14.98 -3.72 -23.62
CA ASP A 403 15.99 -4.57 -24.26
C ASP A 403 17.15 -3.77 -24.87
N HIS A 404 17.02 -2.45 -24.95
CA HIS A 404 18.01 -1.54 -25.50
C HIS A 404 18.22 -0.32 -24.60
N GLU A 405 19.29 0.44 -24.87
CA GLU A 405 19.50 1.74 -24.22
C GLU A 405 18.62 2.78 -24.90
N LEU A 406 17.90 3.56 -24.11
CA LEU A 406 17.18 4.72 -24.62
C LEU A 406 18.15 5.87 -24.90
N THR A 407 17.76 6.70 -25.84
CA THR A 407 18.49 7.85 -26.36
C THR A 407 17.62 9.10 -26.33
N GLY A 408 18.23 10.28 -26.51
CA GLY A 408 17.47 11.54 -26.56
C GLY A 408 16.30 11.51 -27.56
N PRO A 409 16.48 11.03 -28.80
CA PRO A 409 15.39 10.90 -29.77
C PRO A 409 14.13 10.17 -29.29
N ASP A 410 14.22 9.25 -28.33
CA ASP A 410 13.07 8.51 -27.80
C ASP A 410 12.10 9.41 -26.99
N PHE A 411 12.58 10.57 -26.51
CA PHE A 411 11.81 11.56 -25.76
C PHE A 411 11.42 12.80 -26.60
N ALA A 412 11.81 12.82 -27.87
CA ALA A 412 11.60 13.97 -28.73
C ALA A 412 10.12 14.08 -29.14
N ILE A 413 9.58 15.31 -29.14
CA ILE A 413 8.21 15.58 -29.59
C ILE A 413 8.34 16.19 -31.00
N PRO A 414 8.00 15.46 -32.07
CA PRO A 414 8.20 15.95 -33.43
C PRO A 414 7.29 17.14 -33.73
N ALA A 415 7.83 18.14 -34.42
CA ALA A 415 7.07 19.26 -34.95
C ALA A 415 6.55 18.95 -36.36
N GLU A 416 5.50 19.65 -36.79
CA GLU A 416 5.15 19.65 -38.22
C GLU A 416 6.29 20.29 -39.04
N PRO A 417 6.56 19.80 -40.26
CA PRO A 417 7.64 20.33 -41.10
C PRO A 417 7.53 21.85 -41.32
N GLU A 418 8.68 22.52 -41.36
CA GLU A 418 8.81 23.96 -41.68
C GLU A 418 8.15 24.92 -40.67
N ARG A 419 7.79 24.43 -39.48
CA ARG A 419 7.27 25.26 -38.38
C ARG A 419 8.40 25.74 -37.46
N GLU A 420 8.36 27.01 -37.08
CA GLU A 420 9.22 27.58 -36.03
C GLU A 420 8.57 27.49 -34.63
N THR A 421 7.25 27.34 -34.59
CA THR A 421 6.47 27.16 -33.35
C THR A 421 5.32 26.16 -33.56
N MET A 422 4.98 25.45 -32.50
CA MET A 422 3.81 24.56 -32.41
C MET A 422 2.95 24.96 -31.21
N THR A 423 1.63 24.78 -31.33
CA THR A 423 0.74 24.90 -30.16
C THR A 423 0.86 23.63 -29.36
N ALA A 424 1.09 23.72 -28.04
CA ALA A 424 1.18 22.58 -27.16
C ALA A 424 0.07 22.57 -26.12
N ALA A 425 -0.48 21.39 -25.84
CA ALA A 425 -1.32 21.14 -24.68
C ALA A 425 -0.43 20.82 -23.46
N LEU A 426 -0.55 21.61 -22.40
CA LEU A 426 0.18 21.47 -21.15
C LEU A 426 -0.77 21.05 -20.03
N LEU A 427 -0.24 20.24 -19.12
CA LEU A 427 -0.88 19.94 -17.84
C LEU A 427 -0.06 20.54 -16.68
N ARG A 428 -0.70 20.65 -15.52
CA ARG A 428 -0.01 20.76 -14.23
C ARG A 428 -0.05 19.39 -13.52
N PRO A 429 0.89 19.07 -12.62
CA PRO A 429 0.71 17.95 -11.71
C PRO A 429 -0.63 18.06 -11.00
N PHE A 430 -1.37 16.96 -10.99
CA PHE A 430 -2.74 16.93 -10.52
C PHE A 430 -3.62 17.91 -11.33
N HIS A 431 -3.98 17.60 -12.57
CA HIS A 431 -4.87 18.43 -13.40
C HIS A 431 -6.27 17.81 -13.49
N TRP A 432 -7.31 18.54 -13.08
CA TRP A 432 -8.71 18.06 -13.01
C TRP A 432 -9.65 18.68 -14.02
N HIS A 433 -9.18 19.63 -14.82
CA HIS A 433 -10.03 20.33 -15.78
C HIS A 433 -10.12 19.61 -17.11
N ASP A 434 -11.28 19.72 -17.76
CA ASP A 434 -11.51 19.19 -19.11
C ASP A 434 -10.70 19.94 -20.18
N GLU A 435 -10.31 21.18 -19.90
CA GLU A 435 -9.54 22.04 -20.81
C GLU A 435 -8.04 21.93 -20.56
N PHE A 436 -7.26 22.10 -21.63
CA PHE A 436 -5.79 22.16 -21.57
C PHE A 436 -5.30 23.59 -21.35
N ILE A 437 -4.12 23.72 -20.76
CA ILE A 437 -3.36 24.96 -20.85
C ILE A 437 -2.65 24.93 -22.21
N GLU A 438 -2.99 25.87 -23.09
CA GLU A 438 -2.36 25.95 -24.41
C GLU A 438 -1.21 26.95 -24.43
N MET A 439 -0.12 26.59 -25.10
CA MET A 439 1.05 27.43 -25.22
C MET A 439 1.77 27.23 -26.55
N ASP A 440 2.09 28.33 -27.25
CA ASP A 440 3.03 28.28 -28.37
C ASP A 440 4.44 28.03 -27.84
N LEU A 441 5.05 26.92 -28.28
CA LEU A 441 6.39 26.49 -27.91
C LEU A 441 7.32 26.50 -29.13
N PRO A 442 8.62 26.83 -28.93
CA PRO A 442 9.58 26.90 -30.02
C PRO A 442 9.91 25.52 -30.60
N VAL A 443 10.25 25.49 -31.88
CA VAL A 443 10.75 24.32 -32.58
C VAL A 443 12.24 24.49 -32.86
N GLU A 444 13.04 23.50 -32.46
CA GLU A 444 14.47 23.42 -32.76
C GLU A 444 14.78 22.04 -33.35
N ASP A 445 15.54 22.01 -34.46
CA ASP A 445 15.92 20.79 -35.17
C ASP A 445 14.74 19.83 -35.47
N GLY A 446 13.57 20.39 -35.81
CA GLY A 446 12.36 19.63 -36.13
C GLY A 446 11.59 19.08 -34.93
N HIS A 447 11.94 19.47 -33.71
CA HIS A 447 11.30 19.01 -32.48
C HIS A 447 10.83 20.18 -31.62
N VAL A 448 9.67 20.02 -30.99
CA VAL A 448 9.11 21.02 -30.07
C VAL A 448 9.92 21.00 -28.78
N GLN A 449 10.35 22.18 -28.34
CA GLN A 449 11.19 22.37 -27.16
C GLN A 449 10.38 22.94 -25.99
N ARG A 450 10.83 22.64 -24.77
CA ARG A 450 10.29 23.27 -23.56
C ARG A 450 10.68 24.76 -23.50
N ASP A 451 9.89 25.57 -22.81
CA ASP A 451 10.26 26.96 -22.45
C ASP A 451 10.49 27.10 -20.95
N SER A 452 11.75 27.03 -20.54
CA SER A 452 12.11 27.15 -19.13
C SER A 452 11.76 28.52 -18.53
N ASN A 453 11.79 29.61 -19.30
CA ASN A 453 11.49 30.94 -18.80
C ASN A 453 10.02 31.09 -18.40
N ARG A 454 9.16 30.20 -18.93
CA ARG A 454 7.73 30.12 -18.63
C ARG A 454 7.39 28.90 -17.77
N ASN A 455 8.37 28.35 -17.07
CA ASN A 455 8.25 27.17 -16.21
C ASN A 455 7.74 25.91 -16.93
N VAL A 456 8.04 25.76 -18.23
CA VAL A 456 7.67 24.57 -18.98
C VAL A 456 8.81 23.55 -18.91
N THR A 457 8.48 22.33 -18.53
CA THR A 457 9.38 21.17 -18.50
C THR A 457 8.85 20.07 -19.41
N LYS A 458 9.73 19.15 -19.84
CA LYS A 458 9.30 17.92 -20.48
C LYS A 458 9.05 16.82 -19.45
N PHE A 459 8.06 15.99 -19.70
CA PHE A 459 7.74 14.79 -18.93
C PHE A 459 7.46 13.63 -19.88
N ALA A 460 7.80 12.42 -19.48
CA ALA A 460 7.50 11.23 -20.27
C ALA A 460 7.12 10.03 -19.39
N ILE A 461 6.31 9.13 -19.96
CA ILE A 461 6.07 7.79 -19.45
C ILE A 461 6.71 6.79 -20.42
N VAL A 462 7.52 5.89 -19.87
CA VAL A 462 8.26 4.86 -20.60
C VAL A 462 7.76 3.49 -20.16
N ASP A 463 7.25 2.72 -21.13
CA ASP A 463 6.90 1.33 -20.90
C ASP A 463 8.13 0.52 -20.44
N ARG A 464 7.97 -0.21 -19.35
CA ARG A 464 9.01 -1.08 -18.80
C ARG A 464 8.71 -2.58 -18.94
N PHE A 465 7.63 -2.95 -19.63
CA PHE A 465 7.15 -4.34 -19.64
C PHE A 465 7.36 -5.05 -20.98
N SER A 466 7.29 -4.34 -22.12
CA SER A 466 7.34 -4.96 -23.46
C SER A 466 8.74 -5.44 -23.89
N GLY A 467 9.80 -4.86 -23.34
CA GLY A 467 11.15 -4.92 -23.92
C GLY A 467 11.44 -3.78 -24.92
N GLU A 468 10.41 -3.09 -25.42
CA GLU A 468 10.52 -2.05 -26.46
C GLU A 468 10.74 -0.64 -25.91
N GLY A 469 10.58 -0.38 -24.61
CA GLY A 469 10.81 0.97 -24.05
C GLY A 469 9.93 2.07 -24.66
N LYS A 470 8.68 1.73 -25.05
CA LYS A 470 7.79 2.67 -25.74
C LYS A 470 7.57 3.91 -24.88
N THR A 471 7.83 5.07 -25.47
CA THR A 471 7.83 6.33 -24.75
C THR A 471 6.74 7.26 -25.28
N SER A 472 5.95 7.82 -24.36
CA SER A 472 5.08 8.96 -24.62
C SER A 472 5.64 10.17 -23.88
N ALA A 473 5.61 11.34 -24.51
CA ALA A 473 6.18 12.56 -23.95
C ALA A 473 5.18 13.73 -24.03
N MET A 474 5.22 14.61 -23.04
CA MET A 474 4.40 15.81 -22.94
C MET A 474 5.16 16.98 -22.33
N PHE A 475 4.47 18.11 -22.20
CA PHE A 475 4.93 19.27 -21.45
C PHE A 475 4.13 19.50 -20.18
N TRP A 476 4.84 19.78 -19.09
CA TRP A 476 4.27 20.22 -17.83
C TRP A 476 4.57 21.69 -17.57
N LEU A 477 3.64 22.35 -16.90
CA LEU A 477 3.81 23.69 -16.38
C LEU A 477 4.05 23.67 -14.87
N GLY A 478 5.06 24.40 -14.41
CA GLY A 478 5.26 24.70 -12.99
C GLY A 478 5.85 23.55 -12.17
N THR A 479 6.60 22.65 -12.80
CA THR A 479 7.29 21.53 -12.15
C THR A 479 8.52 21.12 -12.96
N GLY A 480 9.39 20.30 -12.40
CA GLY A 480 10.58 19.76 -13.06
C GLY A 480 11.81 20.67 -12.99
N PRO A 481 12.95 20.22 -13.52
CA PRO A 481 14.22 20.91 -13.35
C PRO A 481 14.37 22.10 -14.33
N ARG A 482 14.74 23.26 -13.79
CA ARG A 482 15.28 24.38 -14.58
C ARG A 482 16.75 24.16 -14.91
N THR A 483 17.52 23.64 -13.95
CA THR A 483 18.93 23.31 -14.13
C THR A 483 19.12 22.54 -15.45
N PRO A 484 20.01 22.99 -16.35
CA PRO A 484 20.28 22.30 -17.62
C PRO A 484 20.75 20.86 -17.42
N ASP A 485 20.53 20.03 -18.44
CA ASP A 485 20.90 18.61 -18.49
C ASP A 485 20.61 17.81 -17.20
N THR A 486 19.44 18.08 -16.62
CA THR A 486 18.98 17.48 -15.37
C THR A 486 17.67 16.72 -15.63
N ALA A 487 17.54 15.54 -15.05
CA ALA A 487 16.32 14.75 -15.11
C ALA A 487 16.16 13.91 -13.85
N LEU A 488 14.91 13.72 -13.43
CA LEU A 488 14.54 12.78 -12.37
C LEU A 488 13.63 11.72 -12.97
N ALA A 489 14.00 10.46 -12.78
CA ALA A 489 13.18 9.32 -13.17
C ALA A 489 12.86 8.45 -11.95
N CYS A 490 11.68 7.84 -11.96
CA CYS A 490 11.30 6.82 -11.00
C CYS A 490 10.50 5.70 -11.65
N SER A 491 10.69 4.48 -11.17
CA SER A 491 9.93 3.30 -11.62
C SER A 491 8.69 3.01 -10.76
N MET A 492 8.41 3.85 -9.77
CA MET A 492 7.18 3.89 -9.00
C MET A 492 6.32 5.05 -9.52
N GLY A 493 5.37 4.70 -10.39
CA GLY A 493 4.37 5.62 -10.95
C GLY A 493 3.01 4.97 -10.79
N HIS A 494 2.26 5.42 -9.79
CA HIS A 494 1.02 4.78 -9.38
C HIS A 494 0.00 4.78 -10.54
N ASP A 495 -0.69 3.67 -10.83
CA ASP A 495 -0.53 2.32 -10.26
C ASP A 495 0.12 1.34 -11.27
N LYS A 496 0.17 1.70 -12.56
CA LYS A 496 0.70 0.80 -13.59
C LYS A 496 2.22 0.61 -13.48
N HIS A 497 2.89 1.58 -12.86
CA HIS A 497 4.32 1.61 -12.60
C HIS A 497 5.18 1.48 -13.84
N ASN A 498 4.76 2.12 -14.93
CA ASN A 498 5.72 2.48 -15.96
C ASN A 498 6.72 3.50 -15.41
N ILE A 499 7.87 3.62 -16.05
CA ILE A 499 8.86 4.60 -15.61
C ILE A 499 8.36 5.98 -16.01
N TRP A 500 8.26 6.89 -15.05
CA TRP A 500 8.07 8.29 -15.36
C TRP A 500 9.40 9.03 -15.27
N VAL A 501 9.56 10.04 -16.10
CA VAL A 501 10.75 10.89 -16.09
C VAL A 501 10.38 12.34 -16.41
N VAL A 502 10.89 13.27 -15.60
CA VAL A 502 10.78 14.72 -15.81
C VAL A 502 12.18 15.28 -16.05
N GLY A 503 12.36 16.11 -17.09
CA GLY A 503 13.70 16.55 -17.45
C GLY A 503 13.78 17.85 -18.22
N SER A 504 14.96 18.44 -18.16
CA SER A 504 15.33 19.68 -18.83
C SER A 504 15.84 19.46 -20.26
N SER A 505 16.26 18.24 -20.59
CA SER A 505 16.72 17.84 -21.92
C SER A 505 16.52 16.33 -22.12
N ASP A 506 16.35 15.94 -23.38
CA ASP A 506 16.02 14.56 -23.75
C ASP A 506 17.16 13.58 -23.44
N SER A 507 18.41 14.03 -23.56
CA SER A 507 19.59 13.24 -23.21
C SER A 507 19.67 12.93 -21.72
N ALA A 508 19.33 13.89 -20.86
CA ALA A 508 19.28 13.68 -19.41
C ALA A 508 18.16 12.71 -19.02
N MET A 509 16.98 12.84 -19.66
CA MET A 509 15.87 11.91 -19.47
C MET A 509 16.26 10.47 -19.84
N ALA A 510 16.88 10.29 -21.00
CA ALA A 510 17.39 8.98 -21.43
C ALA A 510 18.41 8.39 -20.45
N ARG A 511 19.38 9.20 -19.99
CA ARG A 511 20.38 8.76 -19.01
C ARG A 511 19.75 8.35 -17.67
N ALA A 512 18.73 9.07 -17.19
CA ALA A 512 18.03 8.71 -15.97
C ALA A 512 17.29 7.37 -16.10
N VAL A 513 16.56 7.15 -17.20
CA VAL A 513 15.84 5.89 -17.46
C VAL A 513 16.80 4.72 -17.62
N ASN A 514 17.93 4.90 -18.32
CA ASN A 514 18.96 3.87 -18.43
C ASN A 514 19.58 3.53 -17.06
N GLY A 515 19.75 4.52 -16.17
CA GLY A 515 20.14 4.28 -14.78
C GLY A 515 19.18 3.35 -14.05
N LEU A 516 17.86 3.56 -14.18
CA LEU A 516 16.85 2.67 -13.61
C LEU A 516 16.87 1.27 -14.21
N ARG A 517 17.14 1.15 -15.52
CA ARG A 517 17.33 -0.15 -16.19
C ARG A 517 18.53 -0.90 -15.60
N GLU A 518 19.63 -0.22 -15.32
CA GLU A 518 20.82 -0.82 -14.70
C GLU A 518 20.58 -1.24 -13.24
N THR A 519 19.88 -0.42 -12.46
CA THR A 519 19.61 -0.68 -11.04
C THR A 519 18.42 -1.62 -10.80
N GLN A 520 17.65 -1.93 -11.85
CA GLN A 520 16.37 -2.63 -11.82
C GLN A 520 15.30 -1.90 -11.01
N GLY A 521 15.27 -0.57 -11.14
CA GLY A 521 14.23 0.30 -10.59
C GLY A 521 14.66 1.13 -9.40
N GLY A 522 13.72 1.94 -8.94
CA GLY A 522 13.85 2.95 -7.89
C GLY A 522 13.92 4.35 -8.46
N TRP A 523 14.87 5.16 -7.98
CA TRP A 523 15.04 6.56 -8.38
C TRP A 523 16.37 6.76 -9.09
N ALA A 524 16.39 7.66 -10.08
CA ALA A 524 17.61 8.10 -10.75
C ALA A 524 17.56 9.61 -10.96
N LEU A 525 18.54 10.33 -10.40
CA LEU A 525 18.70 11.77 -10.57
C LEU A 525 19.95 12.04 -11.40
N VAL A 526 19.75 12.63 -12.57
CA VAL A 526 20.78 13.19 -13.43
C VAL A 526 20.84 14.70 -13.17
N ARG A 527 22.03 15.27 -12.99
CA ARG A 527 22.26 16.72 -12.91
C ARG A 527 23.46 17.09 -13.77
N GLU A 528 23.29 18.11 -14.63
CA GLU A 528 24.34 18.62 -15.52
C GLU A 528 24.99 17.50 -16.35
N GLY A 529 24.15 16.59 -16.85
CA GLY A 529 24.54 15.43 -17.62
C GLY A 529 24.88 14.22 -16.77
N GLU A 530 25.33 14.33 -15.52
CA GLU A 530 25.85 13.19 -14.75
C GLU A 530 24.80 12.52 -13.86
N LEU A 531 24.83 11.19 -13.74
CA LEU A 531 23.99 10.45 -12.80
C LEU A 531 24.55 10.62 -11.37
N VAL A 532 23.94 11.52 -10.59
CA VAL A 532 24.46 11.97 -9.29
C VAL A 532 23.89 11.20 -8.09
N ALA A 533 22.70 10.62 -8.24
CA ALA A 533 22.10 9.78 -7.20
C ALA A 533 21.21 8.69 -7.80
N THR A 534 21.19 7.54 -7.12
CA THR A 534 20.26 6.45 -7.39
C THR A 534 19.74 5.88 -6.08
N VAL A 535 18.48 5.47 -6.07
CA VAL A 535 17.89 4.62 -5.02
C VAL A 535 17.49 3.32 -5.69
N ARG A 536 17.90 2.19 -5.15
CA ARG A 536 17.64 0.89 -5.80
C ARG A 536 16.40 0.21 -5.24
N TYR A 537 15.47 -0.13 -6.13
CA TYR A 537 14.30 -0.97 -5.85
C TYR A 537 14.35 -2.26 -6.66
N GLU A 538 15.36 -3.11 -6.42
CA GLU A 538 15.61 -4.32 -7.22
C GLU A 538 14.53 -5.41 -7.17
N VAL A 539 13.47 -5.25 -6.36
CA VAL A 539 12.32 -6.16 -6.29
C VAL A 539 11.09 -5.42 -6.81
N GLY A 540 10.51 -5.91 -7.91
CA GLY A 540 9.37 -5.30 -8.59
C GLY A 540 9.69 -3.98 -9.30
N GLY A 541 10.90 -3.42 -9.13
CA GLY A 541 11.13 -2.00 -9.41
C GLY A 541 10.38 -1.09 -8.43
N LEU A 542 9.99 -1.62 -7.26
CA LEU A 542 9.16 -0.96 -6.24
C LEU A 542 9.75 -1.06 -4.83
N MET A 543 10.43 -2.16 -4.52
CA MET A 543 10.96 -2.48 -3.20
C MET A 543 12.44 -2.90 -3.27
N THR A 544 13.12 -2.84 -2.13
CA THR A 544 14.44 -3.44 -1.93
C THR A 544 14.41 -4.55 -0.89
N CYS A 545 15.24 -5.59 -1.08
CA CYS A 545 15.46 -6.63 -0.07
C CYS A 545 16.63 -6.34 0.86
N ARG A 546 16.95 -5.05 1.05
CA ARG A 546 17.99 -4.52 1.93
C ARG A 546 17.36 -3.93 3.21
N PRO A 547 18.15 -3.75 4.30
CA PRO A 547 17.65 -3.15 5.53
C PRO A 547 17.02 -1.76 5.30
N PRO A 548 15.93 -1.39 6.00
CA PRO A 548 15.31 -0.08 5.94
C PRO A 548 16.28 1.10 6.08
N GLU A 549 17.29 0.99 6.94
CA GLU A 549 18.28 2.04 7.16
C GLU A 549 19.20 2.26 5.95
N ALA A 550 19.45 1.19 5.17
CA ALA A 550 20.23 1.29 3.94
C ALA A 550 19.42 2.01 2.85
N LEU A 551 18.12 1.72 2.77
CA LEU A 551 17.22 2.44 1.88
C LEU A 551 17.07 3.91 2.30
N ASP A 552 16.84 4.20 3.58
CA ASP A 552 16.75 5.57 4.09
C ASP A 552 18.00 6.36 3.74
N ALA A 553 19.20 5.80 3.93
CA ALA A 553 20.45 6.45 3.56
C ALA A 553 20.55 6.81 2.06
N GLU A 554 20.05 5.95 1.16
CA GLU A 554 19.97 6.25 -0.27
C GLU A 554 18.97 7.37 -0.55
N MET A 555 17.80 7.35 0.10
CA MET A 555 16.80 8.43 -0.01
C MET A 555 17.36 9.76 0.48
N GLN A 556 18.05 9.80 1.63
CA GLN A 556 18.69 11.02 2.12
C GLN A 556 19.76 11.55 1.15
N THR A 557 20.49 10.65 0.49
CA THR A 557 21.45 11.04 -0.56
C THR A 557 20.75 11.62 -1.78
N LEU A 558 19.66 11.01 -2.22
CA LEU A 558 18.82 11.51 -3.32
C LEU A 558 18.29 12.91 -3.01
N TYR A 559 17.74 13.12 -1.81
CA TYR A 559 17.23 14.43 -1.39
C TYR A 559 18.34 15.47 -1.34
N ALA A 560 19.51 15.15 -0.78
CA ALA A 560 20.66 16.06 -0.72
C ALA A 560 21.19 16.44 -2.13
N GLU A 561 21.17 15.53 -3.10
CA GLU A 561 21.49 15.86 -4.49
C GLU A 561 20.36 16.65 -5.17
N GLY A 562 19.11 16.37 -4.80
CA GLY A 562 17.92 17.09 -5.26
C GLY A 562 17.87 18.55 -4.80
N GLU A 563 18.35 18.87 -3.59
CA GLU A 563 18.46 20.25 -3.08
C GLU A 563 19.39 21.14 -3.91
N LYS A 564 20.29 20.54 -4.70
CA LYS A 564 21.24 21.25 -5.57
C LYS A 564 20.64 21.57 -6.96
N VAL A 565 19.42 21.12 -7.24
CA VAL A 565 18.71 21.38 -8.49
C VAL A 565 17.77 22.57 -8.30
N ASP A 566 17.74 23.48 -9.27
CA ASP A 566 16.74 24.53 -9.35
C ASP A 566 15.43 23.92 -9.88
N TRP A 567 14.49 23.65 -8.98
CA TRP A 567 13.18 23.09 -9.31
C TRP A 567 12.18 24.21 -9.62
N MET A 568 11.55 24.10 -10.78
CA MET A 568 10.41 24.94 -11.11
C MET A 568 9.25 24.61 -10.18
N PHE A 569 8.49 25.63 -9.78
CA PHE A 569 7.31 25.45 -8.96
C PHE A 569 6.24 26.48 -9.34
N GLU A 570 5.04 25.98 -9.58
CA GLU A 570 3.83 26.79 -9.49
C GLU A 570 2.78 26.05 -8.65
N PRO A 571 2.00 26.78 -7.84
CA PRO A 571 0.87 26.18 -7.11
C PRO A 571 -0.12 25.51 -8.07
N THR A 572 -0.76 24.45 -7.58
CA THR A 572 -1.91 23.81 -8.22
C THR A 572 -3.10 23.87 -7.25
N PHE A 573 -4.27 23.35 -7.63
CA PHE A 573 -5.39 23.29 -6.68
C PHE A 573 -5.09 22.31 -5.52
N SER A 574 -4.13 21.40 -5.70
CA SER A 574 -3.81 20.39 -4.70
C SER A 574 -3.04 21.05 -3.56
N PRO A 575 -3.55 21.02 -2.31
CA PRO A 575 -2.83 21.56 -1.15
C PRO A 575 -1.61 20.71 -0.78
N ARG A 576 -1.40 19.58 -1.46
CA ARG A 576 -0.27 18.65 -1.27
C ARG A 576 0.82 18.79 -2.35
N TRP A 577 0.77 19.86 -3.14
CA TRP A 577 1.83 20.22 -4.08
C TRP A 577 2.72 21.32 -3.50
N PHE A 578 3.99 21.02 -3.30
CA PHE A 578 4.96 21.88 -2.59
C PHE A 578 6.19 22.16 -3.45
N PRO A 579 6.90 23.29 -3.25
CA PRO A 579 8.14 23.57 -3.96
C PRO A 579 9.26 22.60 -3.55
N GLY A 580 10.17 22.32 -4.48
CA GLY A 580 11.37 21.50 -4.24
C GLY A 580 11.38 20.17 -5.00
N PHE A 581 12.00 19.15 -4.41
CA PHE A 581 12.14 17.83 -4.99
C PHE A 581 10.76 17.22 -5.33
N PRO A 582 10.47 16.88 -6.60
CA PRO A 582 9.11 16.62 -7.04
C PRO A 582 8.71 15.13 -6.87
N GLU A 583 8.86 14.59 -5.67
CA GLU A 583 8.56 13.18 -5.35
C GLU A 583 7.09 12.81 -5.64
N ARG A 584 6.18 13.75 -5.40
CA ARG A 584 4.72 13.62 -5.61
C ARG A 584 4.33 13.36 -7.07
N LEU A 585 5.24 13.50 -8.03
CA LEU A 585 4.98 13.16 -9.44
C LEU A 585 4.67 11.68 -9.63
N ALA A 586 5.08 10.81 -8.70
CA ALA A 586 4.70 9.41 -8.69
C ALA A 586 3.17 9.17 -8.70
N PHE A 587 2.38 10.14 -8.22
CA PHE A 587 0.91 10.07 -8.19
C PHE A 587 0.24 10.93 -9.26
N ALA A 588 1.02 11.69 -10.05
CA ALA A 588 0.48 12.72 -10.94
C ALA A 588 -0.12 12.16 -12.24
N THR A 589 0.12 10.88 -12.56
CA THR A 589 -0.38 10.20 -13.76
C THR A 589 -1.26 8.99 -13.45
N LEU A 590 -1.66 8.82 -12.18
CA LEU A 590 -2.63 7.82 -11.76
C LEU A 590 -3.85 7.86 -12.70
N THR A 591 -4.39 6.74 -13.18
CA THR A 591 -5.50 6.81 -14.15
C THR A 591 -6.87 6.56 -13.53
N CYS A 592 -6.91 5.97 -12.34
CA CYS A 592 -8.12 5.62 -11.58
C CYS A 592 -8.61 6.73 -10.64
N ALA A 593 -7.87 7.82 -10.47
CA ALA A 593 -8.34 8.98 -9.70
C ALA A 593 -9.20 9.92 -10.59
N PRO A 594 -9.85 10.97 -10.03
CA PRO A 594 -10.80 11.83 -10.76
C PRO A 594 -10.15 12.78 -11.78
N TRP A 595 -9.07 12.35 -12.42
CA TRP A 595 -8.41 13.05 -13.51
C TRP A 595 -9.29 13.07 -14.74
N ARG A 596 -9.13 14.11 -15.55
CA ARG A 596 -9.76 14.17 -16.88
C ARG A 596 -8.81 13.62 -17.91
N TRP A 597 -7.67 14.27 -18.07
CA TRP A 597 -6.66 13.95 -19.07
C TRP A 597 -5.36 13.51 -18.41
N VAL A 598 -4.80 12.40 -18.89
CA VAL A 598 -3.55 11.82 -18.38
C VAL A 598 -2.67 11.35 -19.53
N LEU A 599 -1.36 11.32 -19.29
CA LEU A 599 -0.40 10.68 -20.17
C LEU A 599 -0.16 9.25 -19.68
N VAL A 600 -0.27 8.28 -20.59
CA VAL A 600 0.01 6.87 -20.31
C VAL A 600 1.12 6.36 -21.22
N ALA A 601 1.75 5.24 -20.87
CA ALA A 601 2.66 4.56 -21.79
C ALA A 601 1.91 4.17 -23.07
N PRO A 602 2.55 4.25 -24.26
CA PRO A 602 1.90 3.87 -25.51
C PRO A 602 1.29 2.47 -25.48
N SER A 603 0.05 2.37 -25.96
CA SER A 603 -0.73 1.13 -26.04
C SER A 603 -1.53 1.09 -27.34
N GLU A 604 -2.16 -0.05 -27.65
CA GLU A 604 -3.03 -0.15 -28.84
C GLU A 604 -4.23 0.84 -28.78
N ARG A 605 -4.73 1.13 -27.57
CA ARG A 605 -5.85 2.05 -27.35
C ARG A 605 -5.42 3.51 -27.30
N VAL A 606 -4.21 3.76 -26.79
CA VAL A 606 -3.64 5.11 -26.65
C VAL A 606 -2.22 5.07 -27.25
N PRO A 607 -2.10 5.13 -28.59
CA PRO A 607 -0.81 4.99 -29.25
C PRO A 607 0.12 6.19 -29.00
N ASN A 608 -0.44 7.39 -28.81
CA ASN A 608 0.27 8.59 -28.40
C ASN A 608 -0.73 9.64 -27.87
N GLY A 609 -0.23 10.63 -27.12
CA GLY A 609 -1.02 11.75 -26.64
C GLY A 609 -1.70 11.52 -25.28
N PHE A 610 -2.56 12.47 -24.93
CA PHE A 610 -3.40 12.36 -23.73
C PHE A 610 -4.57 11.43 -23.99
N VAL A 611 -5.02 10.75 -22.95
CA VAL A 611 -6.30 10.04 -22.92
C VAL A 611 -7.20 10.63 -21.85
N ASN A 612 -8.48 10.79 -22.19
CA ASN A 612 -9.50 11.13 -21.23
C ASN A 612 -9.99 9.85 -20.54
N VAL A 613 -9.76 9.68 -19.25
CA VAL A 613 -10.02 8.40 -18.56
C VAL A 613 -11.51 8.09 -18.35
N GLU A 614 -12.40 9.08 -18.49
CA GLU A 614 -13.84 8.85 -18.41
C GLU A 614 -14.45 8.46 -19.76
N THR A 615 -13.94 9.04 -20.86
CA THR A 615 -14.55 8.93 -22.20
C THR A 615 -13.74 8.10 -23.18
N GLY A 616 -12.44 7.90 -22.92
CA GLY A 616 -11.48 7.29 -23.83
C GLY A 616 -11.06 8.17 -25.00
N GLN A 617 -11.51 9.43 -25.06
CA GLN A 617 -11.09 10.36 -26.10
C GLN A 617 -9.57 10.60 -26.01
N THR A 618 -8.89 10.65 -27.15
CA THR A 618 -7.46 10.98 -27.21
C THR A 618 -7.24 12.42 -27.68
N HIS A 619 -6.14 13.04 -27.25
CA HIS A 619 -5.74 14.39 -27.69
C HIS A 619 -4.24 14.44 -28.04
N PRO A 620 -3.84 15.04 -29.18
CA PRO A 620 -2.43 15.20 -29.51
C PRO A 620 -1.71 16.14 -28.53
N ILE A 621 -0.40 15.97 -28.38
CA ILE A 621 0.40 16.83 -27.49
C ILE A 621 0.64 18.21 -28.13
N VAL A 622 0.85 18.23 -29.45
CA VAL A 622 1.15 19.45 -30.23
C VAL A 622 0.40 19.47 -31.57
N TRP A 623 0.09 20.66 -32.09
CA TRP A 623 -0.56 20.90 -33.38
C TRP A 623 -0.29 22.29 -33.98
#